data_AF-A7B4H4-F1
#
_entry.id   AF-A7B4H4-F1
#
_cell.length_a   1.000
_cell.length_b   1.000
_cell.length_c   1.000
_cell.angle_alpha   90.00
_cell.angle_beta   90.00
_cell.angle_gamma   90.00
#
_symmetry.space_group_name_H-M   'P 1'
#
loop_
_entity.id
_entity.type
_entity.pdbx_description
1 polymer ?
#
loop_
_entity_poly.entity_id
_entity_poly.type
_entity_poly.pdbx_seq_one_letter_code
_entity_poly.pdbx_strand_id
1 'polypeptide(L)'
;MIIQALTDCEVYKMSYPTLKKIATENGTFAGELLRENCDFIGYMFFDSINQTFEPCLARICDILYLYLTKVHPLSAKIPLSQSELASIAGASTAQMERSISDPEKRRDLRYLPKTNRDT
;
A
#
# COMPACT_ATOMS: atom_id res chain seq x y z
N MET A 1 1.77 3.92 -14.91
CA MET A 1 2.03 3.03 -13.77
C MET A 1 3.39 2.38 -13.97
N ILE A 2 4.34 2.63 -13.08
CA ILE A 2 5.62 1.91 -13.07
C ILE A 2 5.45 0.78 -12.06
N ILE A 3 5.58 -0.46 -12.52
CA ILE A 3 5.55 -1.63 -11.63
C ILE A 3 6.98 -1.82 -11.11
N GLN A 4 7.16 -1.75 -9.80
CA GLN A 4 8.43 -1.95 -9.13
C GLN A 4 8.34 -3.18 -8.23
N ALA A 5 9.37 -4.03 -8.28
CA ALA A 5 9.53 -5.11 -7.33
C ALA A 5 10.03 -4.54 -5.99
N LEU A 6 9.29 -4.79 -4.91
CA LEU A 6 9.69 -4.42 -3.54
C LEU A 6 10.49 -5.54 -2.86
N THR A 7 10.44 -6.74 -3.41
CA THR A 7 11.15 -7.94 -2.97
C THR A 7 11.59 -8.75 -4.20
N ASP A 8 12.42 -9.77 -3.98
CA ASP A 8 12.72 -10.74 -5.03
C ASP A 8 11.43 -11.46 -5.44
N CYS A 9 11.14 -11.48 -6.75
CA CYS A 9 9.90 -12.03 -7.31
C CYS A 9 10.20 -12.78 -8.61
N GLU A 10 9.48 -13.89 -8.82
CA GLU A 10 9.43 -14.58 -10.11
C GLU A 10 8.15 -14.15 -10.86
N VAL A 11 8.31 -13.75 -12.12
CA VAL A 11 7.18 -13.27 -12.93
C VAL A 11 7.18 -13.92 -14.31
N TYR A 12 5.99 -14.26 -14.79
CA TYR A 12 5.79 -14.74 -16.16
C TYR A 12 5.60 -13.56 -17.10
N LYS A 13 6.52 -13.40 -18.06
CA LYS A 13 6.39 -12.42 -19.13
C LYS A 13 5.85 -13.09 -20.39
N MET A 14 4.79 -12.53 -20.96
CA MET A 14 4.25 -12.98 -22.23
C MET A 14 3.84 -11.82 -23.11
N SER A 15 3.78 -12.06 -24.42
CA SER A 15 3.30 -11.06 -25.37
C SER A 15 1.78 -10.92 -25.27
N TYR A 16 1.26 -9.72 -25.57
CA TYR A 16 -0.17 -9.49 -25.62
C TYR A 16 -0.90 -10.45 -26.60
N PRO A 17 -0.40 -10.73 -27.81
CA PRO A 17 -1.02 -11.74 -28.69
C PRO A 17 -1.14 -13.12 -28.03
N THR A 18 -0.12 -13.56 -27.29
CA THR A 18 -0.14 -14.83 -26.57
C THR A 18 -1.19 -14.81 -25.46
N LEU A 19 -1.21 -13.76 -24.63
CA LEU A 19 -2.18 -13.60 -23.55
C LEU A 19 -3.62 -13.56 -24.10
N LYS A 20 -3.85 -12.80 -25.18
CA LYS A 20 -5.14 -12.69 -25.86
C LYS A 20 -5.61 -14.05 -26.35
N LYS A 21 -4.73 -14.83 -26.96
CA LYS A 21 -5.05 -16.19 -27.41
C LYS A 21 -5.50 -17.06 -26.23
N ILE A 22 -4.71 -17.10 -25.15
CA ILE A 22 -5.02 -17.88 -23.93
C ILE A 22 -6.37 -17.46 -23.34
N ALA A 23 -6.63 -16.16 -23.20
CA ALA A 23 -7.89 -15.65 -22.67
C ALA A 23 -9.09 -15.98 -23.58
N THR A 24 -8.91 -15.95 -24.90
CA THR A 24 -10.00 -16.28 -25.84
C THR A 24 -10.32 -17.77 -25.83
N GLU A 25 -9.31 -18.62 -25.66
CA GLU A 25 -9.44 -20.08 -25.65
C GLU A 25 -9.87 -20.64 -24.28
N ASN A 26 -9.68 -19.88 -23.19
CA ASN A 26 -10.02 -20.30 -21.84
C ASN A 26 -10.89 -19.24 -21.12
N GLY A 27 -12.21 -19.46 -21.15
CA GLY A 27 -13.19 -18.57 -20.55
C GLY A 27 -13.05 -18.41 -19.03
N THR A 28 -12.61 -19.45 -18.31
CA THR A 28 -12.36 -19.36 -16.86
C THR A 28 -11.20 -18.41 -16.58
N PHE A 29 -10.08 -18.57 -17.29
CA PHE A 29 -8.93 -17.67 -17.16
C PHE A 29 -9.29 -16.22 -17.53
N ALA A 30 -10.07 -16.03 -18.59
CA ALA A 30 -10.56 -14.69 -18.95
C ALA A 30 -11.44 -14.07 -17.86
N GLY A 31 -12.30 -14.87 -17.22
CA GLY A 31 -13.12 -14.44 -16.09
C GLY A 31 -12.29 -13.99 -14.89
N GLU A 32 -11.26 -14.76 -14.52
CA GLU A 32 -10.34 -14.37 -13.44
C GLU A 32 -9.56 -13.10 -13.79
N LEU A 33 -9.06 -13.00 -15.04
CA LEU A 33 -8.35 -11.80 -15.49
C LEU A 33 -9.25 -10.56 -15.46
N LEU A 34 -10.52 -10.69 -15.85
CA LEU A 34 -11.48 -9.59 -15.77
C LEU A 34 -11.77 -9.20 -14.31
N ARG A 35 -11.98 -10.18 -13.43
CA ARG A 35 -12.21 -9.94 -12.00
C ARG A 35 -11.06 -9.16 -11.38
N GLU A 36 -9.82 -9.60 -11.61
CA GLU A 36 -8.62 -8.92 -11.11
C GLU A 36 -8.54 -7.45 -11.60
N ASN A 37 -8.88 -7.20 -12.87
CA ASN A 37 -8.94 -5.84 -13.39
C ASN A 37 -10.04 -5.00 -12.73
N CYS A 38 -11.21 -5.57 -12.47
CA CYS A 38 -12.29 -4.89 -11.76
C CYS A 38 -11.89 -4.56 -10.31
N ASP A 39 -11.27 -5.49 -9.61
CA ASP A 39 -10.79 -5.29 -8.23
C ASP A 39 -9.71 -4.21 -8.18
N PHE A 40 -8.77 -4.22 -9.14
CA PHE A 40 -7.75 -3.19 -9.27
C PHE A 40 -8.34 -1.79 -9.52
N ILE A 41 -9.31 -1.67 -10.44
CA ILE A 41 -10.00 -0.40 -10.70
C ILE A 41 -10.78 0.06 -9.47
N GLY A 42 -11.48 -0.86 -8.80
CA GLY A 42 -12.21 -0.58 -7.56
C GLY A 42 -11.28 -0.05 -6.47
N TYR A 43 -10.10 -0.65 -6.31
CA TYR A 43 -9.05 -0.17 -5.41
C TYR A 43 -8.58 1.24 -5.78
N MET A 44 -8.32 1.53 -7.06
CA MET A 44 -7.88 2.88 -7.47
C MET A 44 -8.92 3.96 -7.13
N PHE A 45 -10.21 3.67 -7.28
CA PHE A 45 -11.26 4.61 -6.88
C PHE A 45 -11.31 4.79 -5.37
N PHE A 46 -11.24 3.70 -4.61
CA PHE A 46 -11.21 3.73 -3.15
C PHE A 46 -10.02 4.56 -2.64
N ASP A 47 -8.82 4.30 -3.16
CA ASP A 47 -7.60 5.05 -2.81
C ASP A 47 -7.75 6.54 -3.14
N SER A 48 -8.25 6.89 -4.32
CA SER A 48 -8.47 8.30 -4.68
C SER A 48 -9.46 9.01 -3.75
N ILE A 49 -10.53 8.33 -3.33
CA ILE A 49 -11.51 8.87 -2.38
C ILE A 49 -10.84 9.07 -1.01
N ASN A 50 -10.14 8.06 -0.50
CA ASN A 50 -9.45 8.16 0.79
C ASN A 50 -8.39 9.25 0.79
N GLN A 51 -7.61 9.40 -0.27
CA GLN A 51 -6.62 10.47 -0.35
C GLN A 51 -7.25 11.87 -0.30
N THR A 52 -8.47 12.01 -0.80
CA THR A 52 -9.22 13.27 -0.85
C THR A 52 -9.88 13.60 0.48
N PHE A 53 -10.52 12.63 1.12
CA PHE A 53 -11.41 12.87 2.26
C PHE A 53 -10.83 12.40 3.60
N GLU A 54 -9.97 11.38 3.60
CA GLU A 54 -9.44 10.84 4.85
C GLU A 54 -8.19 11.61 5.33
N PRO A 55 -8.16 12.00 6.61
CA PRO A 55 -6.97 12.58 7.21
C PRO A 55 -5.76 11.67 7.03
N CYS A 56 -4.58 12.28 6.83
CA CYS A 56 -3.31 11.56 6.68
C CYS A 56 -3.10 10.51 7.78
N LEU A 57 -3.41 10.84 9.03
CA LEU A 57 -3.28 9.90 10.14
C LEU A 57 -4.17 8.66 10.00
N ALA A 58 -5.42 8.81 9.56
CA ALA A 58 -6.34 7.69 9.39
C ALA A 58 -5.79 6.70 8.36
N ARG A 59 -5.37 7.22 7.19
CA ARG A 59 -4.73 6.42 6.14
C ARG A 59 -3.47 5.70 6.61
N ILE A 60 -2.62 6.36 7.40
CA ILE A 60 -1.45 5.73 8.02
C ILE A 60 -1.89 4.60 8.94
N CYS A 61 -2.86 4.84 9.83
CA CYS A 61 -3.39 3.81 10.72
C CYS A 61 -3.96 2.60 9.97
N ASP A 62 -4.66 2.82 8.86
CA ASP A 62 -5.19 1.73 8.03
C ASP A 62 -4.08 0.86 7.45
N ILE A 63 -3.00 1.46 6.94
CA ILE A 63 -1.82 0.73 6.45
C ILE A 63 -1.18 -0.08 7.58
N LEU A 64 -1.03 0.52 8.76
CA LEU A 64 -0.44 -0.15 9.92
C LEU A 64 -1.32 -1.30 10.41
N TYR A 65 -2.64 -1.13 10.41
CA TYR A 65 -3.60 -2.17 10.76
C TYR A 65 -3.56 -3.34 9.77
N LEU A 66 -3.48 -3.05 8.47
CA LEU A 66 -3.30 -4.08 7.44
C LEU A 66 -1.97 -4.83 7.62
N TYR A 67 -0.88 -4.11 7.92
CA TYR A 67 0.41 -4.74 8.20
C TYR A 67 0.33 -5.69 9.41
N LEU A 68 -0.30 -5.25 10.51
CA LEU A 68 -0.48 -6.07 11.72
C LEU A 68 -1.30 -7.33 11.45
N THR A 69 -2.38 -7.22 10.69
CA THR A 69 -3.32 -8.33 10.43
C THR A 69 -2.87 -9.29 9.33
N LYS A 70 -1.99 -8.87 8.42
CA LYS A 70 -1.52 -9.73 7.32
C LYS A 70 -0.13 -10.31 7.57
N VAL A 71 0.79 -9.51 8.13
CA VAL A 71 2.20 -9.91 8.33
C VAL A 71 2.43 -10.54 9.70
N HIS A 72 1.62 -10.19 10.71
CA HIS A 72 1.78 -10.65 12.09
C HIS A 72 3.22 -10.43 12.63
N PRO A 73 3.67 -9.17 12.71
CA PRO A 73 5.06 -8.88 13.01
C PRO A 73 5.46 -9.37 14.40
N LEU A 74 6.60 -10.06 14.48
CA LEU A 74 7.16 -10.61 15.73
C LEU A 74 7.71 -9.54 16.68
N SER A 75 7.81 -8.29 16.21
CA SER A 75 8.27 -7.15 17.01
C SER A 75 7.43 -5.93 16.68
N ALA A 76 7.35 -4.98 17.62
CA ALA A 76 6.69 -3.70 17.40
C ALA A 76 7.48 -2.74 16.47
N LYS A 77 8.42 -3.26 15.67
CA LYS A 77 9.18 -2.49 14.68
C LYS A 77 8.67 -2.84 13.28
N ILE A 78 8.37 -1.79 12.52
CA ILE A 78 7.92 -1.90 11.14
C ILE A 78 9.14 -1.63 10.25
N PRO A 79 9.45 -2.50 9.28
CA PRO A 79 10.61 -2.36 8.40
C PRO A 79 10.33 -1.37 7.26
N LEU A 80 9.70 -0.23 7.57
CA LEU A 80 9.43 0.85 6.64
C LEU A 80 9.81 2.18 7.29
N SER A 81 10.50 3.03 6.53
CA SER A 81 10.76 4.41 6.90
C SER A 81 9.47 5.23 6.89
N GLN A 82 9.48 6.38 7.58
CA GLN A 82 8.34 7.30 7.55
C GLN A 82 8.07 7.84 6.15
N SER A 83 9.09 8.02 5.32
CA SER A 83 8.94 8.44 3.92
C SER A 83 8.28 7.37 3.06
N GLU A 84 8.63 6.09 3.25
CA GLU A 84 7.98 4.98 2.53
C GLU A 84 6.52 4.86 2.95
N LEU A 85 6.23 4.92 4.25
CA LEU A 85 4.86 4.92 4.76
C LEU A 85 4.05 6.12 4.24
N ALA A 86 4.64 7.32 4.20
CA ALA A 86 3.99 8.50 3.65
C ALA A 86 3.68 8.33 2.16
N SER A 87 4.62 7.77 1.39
CA SER A 87 4.43 7.47 -0.03
C SER A 87 3.29 6.47 -0.25
N ILE A 88 3.19 5.41 0.56
CA ILE A 88 2.10 4.42 0.47
C ILE A 88 0.76 5.07 0.85
N ALA A 89 0.75 5.94 1.87
CA ALA A 89 -0.44 6.64 2.31
C ALA A 89 -0.90 7.75 1.35
N GLY A 90 -0.17 8.04 0.27
CA GLY A 90 -0.46 9.19 -0.60
C GLY A 90 -0.32 10.53 0.13
N ALA A 91 0.71 10.65 0.97
CA ALA A 91 0.99 11.83 1.79
C ALA A 91 2.45 12.28 1.65
N SER A 92 2.69 13.57 1.89
CA SER A 92 4.05 14.09 2.00
C SER A 92 4.68 13.74 3.35
N THR A 93 6.02 13.67 3.40
CA THR A 93 6.78 13.48 4.64
C THR A 93 6.43 14.54 5.69
N ALA A 94 6.17 15.79 5.28
CA ALA A 94 5.76 16.85 6.19
C ALA A 94 4.37 16.61 6.79
N GLN A 95 3.40 16.10 6.00
CA GLN A 95 2.08 15.72 6.51
C GLN A 95 2.18 14.53 7.46
N MET A 96 3.04 13.56 7.15
CA MET A 96 3.35 12.40 7.99
C MET A 96 3.91 12.83 9.35
N GLU A 97 4.96 13.65 9.35
CA GLU A 97 5.59 14.17 10.57
C GLU A 97 4.60 14.96 11.43
N ARG A 98 3.81 15.85 10.83
CA ARG A 98 2.79 16.62 11.56
C ARG A 98 1.71 15.72 12.16
N SER A 99 1.24 14.73 11.40
CA SER A 99 0.17 13.82 11.83
C SER A 99 0.61 12.94 13.00
N ILE A 100 1.88 12.53 13.01
CA ILE A 100 2.45 11.71 14.08
C ILE A 100 2.95 12.56 15.24
N SER A 101 3.26 13.84 15.05
CA SER A 101 3.82 14.70 16.12
C SER A 101 2.79 15.23 17.11
N ASP A 102 1.51 15.13 16.78
CA ASP A 102 0.39 15.53 17.65
C ASP A 102 0.35 14.65 18.94
N PRO A 103 0.60 15.22 20.13
CA PRO A 103 0.70 14.48 21.39
C PRO A 103 -0.59 13.77 21.80
N GLU A 104 -1.76 14.31 21.42
CA GLU A 104 -3.05 13.69 21.72
C GLU A 104 -3.25 12.42 20.88
N LYS A 105 -2.83 12.47 19.62
CA LYS A 105 -2.92 11.35 18.67
C LYS A 105 -1.82 10.29 18.87
N ARG A 106 -0.70 10.67 19.50
CA ARG A 106 0.41 9.76 19.87
C ARG A 106 0.07 8.75 20.96
N ARG A 107 -0.95 8.98 21.80
CA ARG A 107 -1.30 8.03 22.86
C ARG A 107 -1.66 6.64 22.32
N ASP A 108 -2.19 6.58 21.11
CA ASP A 108 -2.61 5.33 20.46
C ASP A 108 -1.54 4.74 19.52
N LEU A 109 -0.53 5.52 19.12
CA LEU A 109 0.50 5.15 18.12
C LEU A 109 1.92 4.99 18.69
N ARG A 110 2.05 4.58 19.96
CA ARG A 110 3.30 4.50 20.75
C ARG A 110 4.42 3.60 20.19
N TYR A 111 4.29 3.05 19.00
CA TYR A 111 5.20 2.06 18.42
C TYR A 111 5.87 2.48 17.10
N LEU A 112 5.63 3.70 16.59
CA LEU A 112 6.31 4.15 15.37
C LEU A 112 7.77 4.58 15.65
N PRO A 113 8.75 4.10 14.87
CA PRO A 113 10.14 4.47 15.05
C PRO A 113 10.31 5.99 14.84
N LYS A 114 10.91 6.64 15.83
CA LYS A 114 11.34 8.03 15.71
C LYS A 114 12.51 8.08 14.73
N THR A 115 12.42 8.95 13.73
CA THR A 115 13.58 9.34 12.93
C THR A 115 14.60 9.98 13.86
N ASN A 116 15.79 9.38 13.95
CA ASN A 116 16.95 10.02 14.56
C ASN A 116 17.24 11.29 13.76
N ARG A 117 16.95 12.46 14.35
CA ARG A 117 17.63 13.69 13.98
C ARG A 117 18.93 13.70 14.77
N ASP A 118 19.98 13.12 14.20
CA ASP A 118 21.36 13.37 14.61
C ASP A 118 22.26 13.06 13.40
N THR A 119 22.34 14.05 12.49
CA THR A 119 23.55 14.64 11.88
C THR A 119 23.10 15.76 10.95
#